data_AF-A0A803N8Q3-F1
#
_entry.id   AF-A0A803N8Q3-F1
#
_cell.length_a   1.000
_cell.length_b   1.000
_cell.length_c   1.000
_cell.angle_alpha   90.00
_cell.angle_beta   90.00
_cell.angle_gamma   90.00
#
_symmetry.space_group_name_H-M   'P 1'
#
loop_
_entity.id
_entity.type
_entity.pdbx_description
1 polymer ?
#
loop_
_entity_poly.entity_id
_entity_poly.type
_entity_poly.pdbx_seq_one_letter_code
_entity_poly.pdbx_strand_id
1 'polypeptide(L)'
;MVKFYEENKAFLAKVKRYLGLGNDDLPPSTVRESVQLLSEQLNEMNGMIQNMVGKQREMFSPNGTPLYKDKEIEMEAELNYLREELSLIRKAVEEKTASHSAGDRAKVPESKAFDGSRDSKALENFIWDLEHYFKVTNRGDGGKVDLAALYLSGDAKLWWTSRQEAD
;
A
#
# COMPACT_ATOMS: atom_id res chain seq x y z
N MET A 1 0.18 59.33 28.14
CA MET A 1 -0.34 60.12 27.01
C MET A 1 0.70 61.01 26.35
N VAL A 2 1.45 61.83 27.09
CA VAL A 2 2.45 62.76 26.50
C VAL A 2 3.60 62.04 25.76
N LYS A 3 4.11 60.93 26.31
CA LYS A 3 5.16 60.11 25.66
C LYS A 3 4.73 59.51 24.31
N PHE A 4 3.51 58.98 24.27
CA PHE A 4 2.91 58.45 23.04
C PHE A 4 2.75 59.55 21.97
N TYR A 5 2.40 60.76 22.39
CA TYR A 5 2.25 61.91 21.48
C TYR A 5 3.59 62.35 20.86
N GLU A 6 4.67 62.40 21.64
CA GLU A 6 5.99 62.78 21.16
C GLU A 6 6.65 61.69 20.29
N GLU A 7 6.49 60.42 20.63
CA GLU A 7 6.96 59.30 19.80
C GLU A 7 6.25 59.26 18.43
N ASN A 8 4.94 59.54 18.42
CA ASN A 8 4.17 59.66 17.16
C ASN A 8 4.54 60.92 16.37
N LYS A 9 4.93 62.01 17.02
CA LYS A 9 5.34 63.26 16.36
C LYS A 9 6.64 63.09 15.58
N ALA A 10 7.61 62.37 16.14
CA ALA A 10 8.87 62.05 15.46
C ALA A 10 8.64 61.09 14.28
N PHE A 11 7.76 60.11 14.45
CA PHE A 11 7.35 59.21 13.37
C PHE A 11 6.67 59.97 12.23
N LEU A 12 5.72 60.85 12.55
CA LEU A 12 5.04 61.72 11.58
C LEU A 12 6.01 62.65 10.85
N ALA A 13 7.01 63.21 11.55
CA ALA A 13 8.04 64.03 10.92
C ALA A 13 8.90 63.20 9.93
N LYS A 14 9.18 61.95 10.27
CA LYS A 14 9.94 61.03 9.42
C LYS A 14 9.13 60.63 8.17
N VAL A 15 7.84 60.31 8.34
CA VAL A 15 6.89 60.04 7.25
C VAL A 15 6.76 61.26 6.33
N LYS A 16 6.63 62.47 6.89
CA LYS A 16 6.61 63.72 6.11
C LYS A 16 7.87 63.91 5.28
N ARG A 17 9.05 63.59 5.81
CA ARG A 17 10.32 63.66 5.06
C ARG A 17 10.40 62.63 3.93
N TYR A 18 10.00 61.39 4.17
CA TYR A 18 10.00 60.33 3.15
C TYR A 18 9.01 60.61 2.02
N LEU A 19 7.91 61.30 2.32
CA LEU A 19 6.91 61.75 1.35
C LEU A 19 7.24 63.10 0.71
N GLY A 20 8.40 63.70 1.01
CA GLY A 20 8.80 65.00 0.43
C GLY A 20 7.97 66.20 0.93
N LEU A 21 7.25 66.07 2.05
CA LEU A 21 6.38 67.10 2.64
C LEU A 21 7.15 68.16 3.44
N GLY A 22 8.17 68.75 2.80
CA GLY A 22 8.72 70.04 3.19
C GLY A 22 8.45 71.02 2.06
N ASN A 23 7.79 72.13 2.39
CA ASN A 23 7.34 73.25 1.54
C ASN A 23 5.86 73.18 1.15
N ASP A 24 5.17 74.29 1.41
CA ASP A 24 3.76 74.58 1.17
C ASP A 24 3.35 74.61 -0.33
N ASP A 25 4.05 73.89 -1.20
CA ASP A 25 3.91 74.00 -2.67
C ASP A 25 3.61 72.67 -3.41
N LEU A 26 3.36 71.54 -2.71
CA LEU A 26 2.84 70.35 -3.39
C LEU A 26 1.31 70.43 -3.50
N PRO A 27 0.73 70.30 -4.72
CA PRO A 27 -0.71 70.43 -4.90
C PRO A 27 -1.45 69.35 -4.09
N PRO A 28 -2.58 69.69 -3.42
CA PRO A 28 -3.36 68.75 -2.61
C PRO A 28 -3.76 67.44 -3.33
N SER A 29 -3.75 67.44 -4.67
CA SER A 29 -3.97 66.25 -5.50
C SER A 29 -2.92 65.16 -5.26
N THR A 30 -1.63 65.50 -5.16
CA THR A 30 -0.56 64.50 -5.04
C THR A 30 -0.57 63.78 -3.69
N VAL A 31 -0.89 64.49 -2.60
CA VAL A 31 -1.07 63.89 -1.27
C VAL A 31 -2.32 63.00 -1.24
N ARG A 32 -3.41 63.45 -1.86
CA ARG A 32 -4.64 62.66 -1.98
C ARG A 32 -4.42 61.38 -2.78
N GLU A 33 -3.72 61.45 -3.91
CA GLU A 33 -3.35 60.30 -4.74
C GLU A 33 -2.49 59.31 -3.98
N SER A 34 -1.50 59.78 -3.22
CA SER A 34 -0.62 58.92 -2.41
C SER A 34 -1.38 58.19 -1.30
N VAL A 35 -2.30 58.89 -0.62
CA VAL A 35 -3.17 58.29 0.40
C VAL A 35 -4.13 57.28 -0.22
N GLN A 36 -4.67 57.57 -1.40
CA GLN A 36 -5.57 56.68 -2.11
C GLN A 36 -4.85 55.40 -2.56
N LEU A 37 -3.66 55.52 -3.14
CA LEU A 37 -2.83 54.37 -3.52
C LEU A 37 -2.47 53.49 -2.32
N LEU A 38 -2.08 54.10 -1.19
CA LEU A 38 -1.79 53.37 0.05
C LEU A 38 -3.03 52.63 0.58
N SER A 39 -4.22 53.23 0.46
CA SER A 39 -5.47 52.60 0.88
C SER A 39 -5.83 51.39 0.00
N GLU A 40 -5.59 51.48 -1.31
CA GLU A 40 -5.79 50.38 -2.25
C GLU A 40 -4.84 49.23 -1.96
N GLN A 41 -3.55 49.52 -1.77
CA GLN A 41 -2.55 48.51 -1.38
C GLN A 41 -2.87 47.83 -0.05
N LEU A 42 -3.37 48.56 0.95
CA LEU A 42 -3.80 47.98 2.22
C LEU A 42 -5.02 47.06 2.05
N ASN A 43 -5.96 47.42 1.18
CA ASN A 43 -7.11 46.58 0.88
C ASN A 43 -6.70 45.30 0.15
N GLU A 44 -5.76 45.39 -0.80
CA GLU A 44 -5.17 44.24 -1.48
C GLU A 44 -4.44 43.32 -0.50
N MET A 45 -3.59 43.89 0.37
CA MET A 45 -2.90 43.14 1.42
C MET A 45 -3.87 42.42 2.35
N ASN A 46 -4.95 43.09 2.77
CA ASN A 46 -5.99 42.48 3.58
C ASN A 46 -6.66 41.31 2.84
N GLY A 47 -6.96 41.48 1.55
CA GLY A 47 -7.47 40.40 0.71
C GLY A 47 -6.53 39.19 0.65
N MET A 48 -5.22 39.42 0.47
CA MET A 48 -4.21 38.36 0.49
C MET A 48 -4.14 37.65 1.83
N ILE A 49 -4.17 38.40 2.95
CA ILE A 49 -4.15 37.82 4.30
C ILE A 49 -5.39 36.96 4.52
N GLN A 50 -6.58 37.42 4.15
CA GLN A 50 -7.80 36.62 4.29
C GLN A 50 -7.74 35.34 3.46
N ASN A 51 -7.21 35.41 2.23
CA ASN A 51 -7.00 34.23 1.39
C ASN A 51 -6.01 33.24 2.01
N MET A 52 -4.90 33.72 2.57
CA MET A 52 -3.93 32.87 3.28
C MET A 52 -4.56 32.22 4.52
N VAL A 53 -5.32 32.98 5.31
CA VAL A 53 -6.03 32.46 6.49
C VAL A 53 -7.09 31.43 6.08
N GLY A 54 -7.81 31.66 4.98
CA GLY A 54 -8.76 30.69 4.42
C GLY A 54 -8.08 29.39 4.01
N LYS A 55 -6.99 29.47 3.23
CA LYS A 55 -6.20 28.29 2.83
C LYS A 55 -5.61 27.54 4.03
N GLN A 56 -5.12 28.26 5.04
CA GLN A 56 -4.67 27.64 6.29
C GLN A 56 -5.82 26.94 7.01
N ARG A 57 -7.01 27.55 7.08
CA ARG A 57 -8.18 26.91 7.69
C ARG A 57 -8.61 25.64 6.96
N GLU A 58 -8.49 25.58 5.63
CA GLU A 58 -8.80 24.37 4.85
C GLU A 58 -7.82 23.22 5.10
N MET A 59 -6.59 23.49 5.56
CA MET A 59 -5.59 22.44 5.83
C MET A 59 -5.73 21.80 7.21
N PHE A 60 -6.58 22.37 8.07
CA PHE A 60 -6.73 21.96 9.46
C PHE A 60 -8.21 21.72 9.81
N SER A 61 -8.44 20.72 10.65
CA SER A 61 -9.73 20.37 11.22
C SER A 61 -10.18 21.45 12.23
N PRO A 62 -11.48 21.56 12.59
CA PRO A 62 -12.00 22.58 13.52
C PRO A 62 -11.34 22.60 14.91
N ASN A 63 -10.73 21.49 15.31
CA ASN A 63 -9.96 21.31 16.54
C ASN A 63 -8.47 21.70 16.39
N GLY A 64 -8.05 22.18 15.21
CA GLY A 64 -6.68 22.60 14.94
C GLY A 64 -5.70 21.47 14.60
N THR A 65 -6.16 20.23 14.39
CA THR A 65 -5.30 19.16 13.87
C THR A 65 -5.15 19.28 12.35
N PRO A 66 -3.96 19.03 11.78
CA PRO A 66 -3.84 18.95 10.32
C PRO A 66 -4.69 17.81 9.76
N LEU A 67 -5.45 18.06 8.69
CA LEU A 67 -6.41 17.08 8.15
C LEU A 67 -5.78 15.73 7.78
N TYR A 68 -4.51 15.73 7.34
CA TYR A 68 -3.81 14.50 7.00
C TYR A 68 -3.63 13.55 8.20
N LYS A 69 -3.56 14.08 9.43
CA LYS A 69 -3.47 13.26 10.64
C LYS A 69 -4.79 12.58 10.98
N ASP A 70 -5.91 13.28 10.81
CA ASP A 70 -7.23 12.67 11.02
C ASP A 70 -7.44 11.52 10.03
N LYS A 71 -6.99 11.70 8.78
CA LYS A 71 -6.99 10.64 7.75
C LYS A 71 -6.02 9.49 8.05
N GLU A 72 -4.86 9.79 8.64
CA GLU A 72 -3.92 8.77 9.11
C GLU A 72 -4.55 7.90 10.19
N ILE A 73 -5.23 8.51 11.18
CA ILE A 73 -5.95 7.78 12.24
C ILE A 73 -7.06 6.90 11.67
N GLU A 74 -7.84 7.43 10.72
CA GLU A 74 -8.91 6.67 10.04
C GLU A 74 -8.35 5.46 9.29
N MET A 75 -7.25 5.65 8.55
CA MET A 75 -6.58 4.57 7.82
C MET A 75 -5.95 3.54 8.76
N GLU A 76 -5.36 3.96 9.89
CA GLU A 76 -4.83 3.05 10.90
C GLU A 76 -5.93 2.18 11.51
N ALA A 77 -7.11 2.74 11.77
CA ALA A 77 -8.26 1.99 12.26
C ALA A 77 -8.72 0.93 11.25
N GLU A 78 -8.80 1.28 9.96
CA GLU A 78 -9.17 0.35 8.89
C GLU A 78 -8.13 -0.76 8.70
N LEU A 79 -6.83 -0.42 8.76
CA LEU A 79 -5.75 -1.41 8.70
C LEU A 79 -5.81 -2.40 9.87
N ASN A 80 -6.13 -1.93 11.08
CA ASN A 80 -6.28 -2.79 12.24
C ASN A 80 -7.48 -3.73 12.09
N TYR A 81 -8.62 -3.21 11.62
CA TYR A 81 -9.80 -4.02 11.32
C TYR A 81 -9.50 -5.14 10.32
N LEU A 82 -8.87 -4.81 9.19
CA LEU A 82 -8.51 -5.80 8.17
C LEU A 82 -7.51 -6.84 8.68
N ARG A 83 -6.56 -6.44 9.54
CA ARG A 83 -5.62 -7.38 10.18
C ARG A 83 -6.33 -8.37 11.09
N GLU A 84 -7.32 -7.92 11.86
CA GLU A 84 -8.13 -8.79 12.70
C GLU A 84 -8.96 -9.78 11.87
N GLU A 85 -9.60 -9.30 10.81
CA GLU A 85 -10.39 -10.14 9.90
C GLU A 85 -9.52 -11.22 9.22
N LEU A 86 -8.34 -10.84 8.71
CA LEU A 86 -7.38 -11.78 8.13
C LEU A 86 -6.89 -12.82 9.14
N SER A 87 -6.72 -12.44 10.42
CA SER A 87 -6.33 -13.36 11.49
C SER A 87 -7.41 -14.44 11.71
N LEU A 88 -8.68 -14.04 11.72
CA LEU A 88 -9.81 -14.96 11.85
C LEU A 88 -9.90 -15.93 10.68
N ILE A 89 -9.77 -15.42 9.44
CA ILE A 89 -9.79 -16.24 8.23
C ILE A 89 -8.64 -17.23 8.24
N ARG A 90 -7.43 -16.78 8.57
CA ARG A 90 -6.24 -17.64 8.65
C ARG A 90 -6.45 -18.76 9.65
N LYS A 91 -6.96 -18.47 10.85
CA LYS A 91 -7.25 -19.50 11.87
C LYS A 91 -8.28 -20.52 11.37
N ALA A 92 -9.35 -20.06 10.71
CA ALA A 92 -10.36 -20.96 10.15
C ALA A 92 -9.80 -21.84 9.02
N VAL A 93 -8.88 -21.31 8.21
CA VAL A 93 -8.17 -22.08 7.19
C VAL A 93 -7.25 -23.12 7.83
N GLU A 94 -6.47 -22.75 8.86
CA GLU A 94 -5.60 -23.67 9.60
C GLU A 94 -6.41 -24.79 10.29
N GLU A 95 -7.58 -24.48 10.84
CA GLU A 95 -8.50 -25.47 11.41
C GLU A 95 -9.05 -26.43 10.35
N LYS A 96 -9.42 -25.91 9.17
CA LYS A 96 -9.87 -26.74 8.04
C LYS A 96 -8.75 -27.58 7.46
N THR A 97 -7.54 -27.07 7.30
CA THR A 97 -6.41 -27.85 6.76
C THR A 97 -5.94 -28.92 7.73
N ALA A 98 -5.97 -28.64 9.05
CA ALA A 98 -5.77 -29.66 10.08
C ALA A 98 -6.84 -30.76 9.99
N SER A 99 -8.11 -30.41 9.82
CA SER A 99 -9.22 -31.36 9.63
C SER A 99 -9.12 -32.19 8.34
N HIS A 100 -8.70 -31.59 7.21
CA HIS A 100 -8.49 -32.32 5.94
C HIS A 100 -7.24 -33.20 5.95
N SER A 101 -6.31 -33.00 6.88
CA SER A 101 -5.13 -33.87 7.03
C SER A 101 -5.40 -35.16 7.82
N ALA A 102 -6.53 -35.24 8.54
CA ALA A 102 -6.79 -36.33 9.48
C ALA A 102 -7.85 -37.37 9.03
N GLY A 103 -8.65 -37.11 7.99
CA GLY A 103 -9.81 -37.99 7.73
C GLY A 103 -10.25 -38.23 6.29
N ASP A 104 -9.95 -37.34 5.33
CA ASP A 104 -10.60 -37.39 4.01
C ASP A 104 -9.60 -37.43 2.84
N ARG A 105 -8.45 -38.08 3.05
CA ARG A 105 -7.75 -38.70 1.93
C ARG A 105 -8.62 -39.85 1.47
N ALA A 106 -9.59 -39.57 0.60
CA ALA A 106 -10.18 -40.57 -0.27
C ALA A 106 -9.02 -41.47 -0.71
N LYS A 107 -9.06 -42.75 -0.35
CA LYS A 107 -7.99 -43.70 -0.67
C LYS A 107 -7.83 -43.65 -2.19
N VAL A 108 -6.82 -42.92 -2.65
CA VAL A 108 -6.50 -42.85 -4.07
C VAL A 108 -6.28 -44.30 -4.47
N PRO A 109 -7.05 -44.84 -5.43
CA PRO A 109 -6.85 -46.21 -5.88
C PRO A 109 -5.37 -46.38 -6.22
N GLU A 110 -4.72 -47.39 -5.65
CA GLU A 110 -3.33 -47.69 -5.98
C GLU A 110 -3.23 -47.90 -7.49
N SER A 111 -2.25 -47.26 -8.15
CA SER A 111 -2.09 -47.40 -9.59
C SER A 111 -1.77 -48.85 -9.95
N LYS A 112 -2.29 -49.33 -11.08
CA LYS A 112 -2.01 -50.69 -11.55
C LYS A 112 -0.53 -50.82 -11.91
N ALA A 113 0.12 -51.90 -11.47
CA ALA A 113 1.52 -52.14 -11.82
C ALA A 113 1.69 -52.42 -13.32
N PHE A 114 2.77 -51.91 -13.91
CA PHE A 114 3.15 -52.15 -15.30
C PHE A 114 4.18 -53.28 -15.39
N ASP A 115 3.95 -54.26 -16.24
CA ASP A 115 4.75 -55.49 -16.34
C ASP A 115 5.85 -55.45 -17.41
N GLY A 116 5.86 -54.41 -18.25
CA GLY A 116 6.74 -54.34 -19.43
C GLY A 116 6.10 -54.82 -20.72
N SER A 117 4.77 -55.00 -20.75
CA SER A 117 4.05 -55.32 -21.98
C SER A 117 4.38 -54.34 -23.11
N ARG A 118 4.51 -54.85 -24.34
CA ARG A 118 4.78 -54.04 -25.55
C ARG A 118 3.55 -53.30 -26.08
N ASP A 119 2.53 -53.13 -25.25
CA ASP A 119 1.32 -52.38 -25.59
C ASP A 119 1.51 -50.90 -25.24
N SER A 120 1.59 -50.06 -26.27
CA SER A 120 1.73 -48.61 -26.11
C SER A 120 0.61 -48.00 -25.28
N LYS A 121 -0.62 -48.54 -25.35
CA LYS A 121 -1.76 -48.03 -24.58
C LYS A 121 -1.63 -48.36 -23.10
N ALA A 122 -1.12 -49.54 -22.78
CA ALA A 122 -0.88 -49.94 -21.40
C ALA A 122 0.19 -49.06 -20.74
N LEU A 123 1.25 -48.72 -21.49
CA LEU A 123 2.28 -47.80 -21.02
C LEU A 123 1.76 -46.37 -20.83
N GLU A 124 0.98 -45.86 -21.79
CA GLU A 124 0.42 -44.50 -21.71
C GLU A 124 -0.55 -44.36 -20.53
N ASN A 125 -1.43 -45.35 -20.33
CA ASN A 125 -2.34 -45.38 -19.17
C ASN A 125 -1.55 -45.42 -17.84
N PHE A 126 -0.49 -46.22 -17.77
CA PHE A 126 0.35 -46.30 -16.57
C PHE A 126 1.00 -44.96 -16.22
N ILE A 127 1.55 -44.26 -17.21
CA ILE A 127 2.16 -42.92 -17.01
C ILE A 127 1.08 -41.93 -16.56
N TRP A 128 -0.08 -41.93 -17.23
CA TRP A 128 -1.18 -41.04 -16.90
C TRP A 128 -1.70 -41.26 -15.48
N ASP A 129 -1.88 -42.51 -15.07
CA ASP A 129 -2.31 -42.88 -13.71
C ASP A 129 -1.30 -42.42 -12.65
N LEU A 130 0.00 -42.57 -12.89
CA LEU A 130 1.05 -42.10 -11.98
C LEU A 130 1.12 -40.58 -11.90
N GLU A 131 1.02 -39.87 -13.03
CA GLU A 131 0.97 -38.40 -13.04
C GLU A 131 -0.23 -37.87 -12.26
N HIS A 132 -1.40 -38.49 -12.45
CA HIS A 132 -2.60 -38.14 -11.72
C HIS A 132 -2.44 -38.42 -10.22
N TYR A 133 -1.90 -39.58 -9.86
CA TYR A 133 -1.59 -39.94 -8.48
C TYR A 133 -0.66 -38.92 -7.80
N PHE A 134 0.41 -38.48 -8.48
CA PHE A 134 1.32 -37.47 -7.94
C PHE A 134 0.65 -36.11 -7.73
N LYS A 135 -0.24 -35.71 -8.65
CA LYS A 135 -1.01 -34.46 -8.55
C LYS A 135 -1.97 -34.49 -7.37
N VAL A 136 -2.73 -35.58 -7.21
CA VAL A 136 -3.71 -35.73 -6.12
C VAL A 136 -3.03 -35.86 -4.75
N THR A 137 -1.86 -36.49 -4.68
CA THR A 137 -1.11 -36.67 -3.43
C THR A 137 -0.18 -35.50 -3.07
N ASN A 138 -0.11 -34.46 -3.91
CA ASN A 138 0.77 -33.30 -3.76
C ASN A 138 2.24 -33.70 -3.45
N ARG A 139 2.75 -34.74 -4.12
CA ARG A 139 4.10 -35.26 -3.89
C ARG A 139 5.14 -34.41 -4.61
N GLY A 140 6.19 -34.01 -3.90
CA GLY A 140 7.35 -33.30 -4.46
C GLY A 140 8.17 -34.17 -5.42
N ASP A 141 8.99 -33.54 -6.26
CA ASP A 141 9.72 -34.23 -7.36
C ASP A 141 10.75 -35.25 -6.87
N GLY A 142 11.37 -35.03 -5.71
CA GLY A 142 12.46 -35.83 -5.15
C GLY A 142 12.13 -37.26 -4.70
N GLY A 143 11.01 -37.84 -5.14
CA GLY A 143 10.62 -39.23 -4.84
C GLY A 143 9.55 -39.77 -5.78
N LYS A 144 9.37 -39.15 -6.96
CA LYS A 144 8.42 -39.60 -7.98
C LYS A 144 8.96 -40.80 -8.75
N VAL A 145 10.25 -40.77 -9.11
CA VAL A 145 10.90 -41.88 -9.84
C VAL A 145 10.93 -43.16 -9.00
N ASP A 146 11.31 -43.06 -7.72
CA ASP A 146 11.33 -44.20 -6.81
C ASP A 146 9.93 -44.80 -6.60
N LEU A 147 8.90 -43.95 -6.53
CA LEU A 147 7.52 -44.42 -6.43
C LEU A 147 7.06 -45.10 -7.73
N ALA A 148 7.35 -44.51 -8.89
CA ALA A 148 7.03 -45.11 -10.17
C ALA A 148 7.69 -46.48 -10.32
N ALA A 149 8.93 -46.64 -9.83
CA ALA A 149 9.64 -47.91 -9.81
C ALA A 149 8.97 -48.97 -8.92
N LEU A 150 8.29 -48.59 -7.84
CA LEU A 150 7.52 -49.52 -7.01
C LEU A 150 6.32 -50.12 -7.75
N TYR A 151 5.77 -49.41 -8.73
CA TYR A 151 4.68 -49.88 -9.59
C TYR A 151 5.17 -50.55 -10.87
N LEU A 152 6.47 -50.84 -11.00
CA LEU A 152 6.97 -51.76 -12.03
C LEU A 152 6.89 -53.20 -11.52
N SER A 153 6.58 -54.11 -12.44
CA SER A 153 6.52 -55.56 -12.23
C SER A 153 7.11 -56.28 -13.43
N GLY A 154 7.25 -57.62 -13.34
CA GLY A 154 7.74 -58.44 -14.46
C GLY A 154 9.08 -57.97 -15.04
N ASP A 155 9.15 -57.96 -16.37
CA ASP A 155 10.35 -57.61 -17.12
C ASP A 155 10.73 -56.13 -16.97
N ALA A 156 9.75 -55.24 -16.79
CA ALA A 156 10.01 -53.82 -16.56
C ALA A 156 10.77 -53.58 -15.26
N LYS A 157 10.43 -54.31 -14.19
CA LYS A 157 11.13 -54.20 -12.92
C LYS A 157 12.56 -54.71 -13.01
N LEU A 158 12.76 -55.86 -13.68
CA LEU A 158 14.09 -56.44 -13.89
C LEU A 158 15.01 -55.50 -14.66
N TRP A 159 14.49 -54.89 -15.74
CA TRP A 159 15.24 -53.90 -16.51
C TRP A 159 15.64 -52.68 -15.68
N TRP A 160 14.74 -52.18 -14.84
CA TRP A 160 15.03 -51.04 -13.95
C TRP A 160 16.12 -51.39 -12.94
N THR A 161 16.03 -52.55 -12.27
CA THR A 161 17.04 -52.98 -11.30
C THR A 161 18.40 -53.22 -11.94
N SER A 162 18.46 -53.81 -13.14
CA SER A 162 19.73 -54.02 -13.86
C SER A 162 20.41 -52.71 -14.28
N ARG A 163 19.68 -51.59 -14.35
CA ARG A 163 20.27 -50.26 -14.60
C ARG A 163 20.75 -49.59 -13.32
N GLN A 164 20.06 -49.79 -12.21
CA GLN A 164 20.46 -49.23 -10.91
C GLN A 164 21.72 -49.91 -10.35
N GLU A 165 21.97 -51.18 -10.68
CA GLU A 165 23.19 -51.91 -10.27
C GLU A 165 24.43 -51.58 -11.12
N ALA A 166 24.25 -50.87 -12.23
CA ALA A 166 25.31 -50.53 -13.17
C ALA A 166 25.92 -49.12 -12.98
N ASP A 167 25.38 -48.34 -12.02
CA ASP A 167 25.84 -47.01 -11.58
C ASP A 167 26.50 -47.09 -10.20
#